data_AF-A0A7S2FB21-F1
#
_entry.id   AF-A0A7S2FB21-F1
#
_cell.length_a   1.000
_cell.length_b   1.000
_cell.length_c   1.000
_cell.angle_alpha   90.00
_cell.angle_beta   90.00
_cell.angle_gamma   90.00
#
_symmetry.space_group_name_H-M   'P 1'
#
loop_
_entity.id
_entity.type
_entity.pdbx_description
1 polymer ?
#
loop_
_entity_poly.entity_id
_entity_poly.type
_entity_poly.pdbx_seq_one_letter_code
_entity_poly.pdbx_strand_id
1 'polypeptide(L)'
;LRAGRDCLLVSGTGSGKSLCFQLPALLSVAECDVNRTRDRENIPAPVVIVISPLIALMRDQVAALQAVGVQACFLGSGQSDPSVERMALKGFSPLVYLCPETAIRLKT
;
A
#
# COMPACT_ATOMS: atom_id res chain seq x y z
N LEU A 1 11.41 4.39 8.94
CA LEU A 1 9.97 4.13 8.67
C LEU A 1 9.22 3.73 9.94
N ARG A 2 9.57 2.63 10.64
CA ARG A 2 8.88 2.23 11.90
C ARG A 2 8.84 3.28 13.02
N ALA A 3 9.79 4.20 13.08
CA ALA A 3 9.81 5.30 14.06
C ALA A 3 8.88 6.49 13.70
N GLY A 4 8.07 6.38 12.63
CA GLY A 4 7.20 7.48 12.16
C GLY A 4 7.95 8.70 11.61
N ARG A 5 9.26 8.57 11.36
CA ARG A 5 10.10 9.64 10.80
C ARG A 5 10.22 9.53 9.29
N ASP A 6 10.21 10.69 8.65
CA ASP A 6 10.51 10.85 7.24
C ASP A 6 11.90 10.31 6.91
N CYS A 7 12.04 9.76 5.71
CA CYS A 7 13.27 9.10 5.28
C CYS A 7 13.47 9.28 3.77
N LEU A 8 14.67 9.73 3.39
CA LEU A 8 15.13 9.69 2.00
C LEU A 8 16.07 8.49 1.85
N LEU A 9 15.70 7.54 0.99
CA LEU A 9 16.52 6.40 0.65
C LEU A 9 17.05 6.52 -0.78
N VAL A 10 18.37 6.61 -0.92
CA VAL A 10 19.07 6.55 -2.22
C VAL A 10 19.78 5.21 -2.32
N SER A 11 19.46 4.42 -3.33
CA SER A 11 20.04 3.08 -3.49
C SER A 11 19.94 2.60 -4.95
N GLY A 12 20.92 1.83 -5.44
CA GLY A 12 20.97 1.35 -6.83
C GLY A 12 19.91 0.29 -7.16
N THR A 13 19.40 0.24 -8.40
CA THR A 13 18.35 -0.72 -8.83
C THR A 13 18.62 -2.15 -8.40
N GLY A 14 17.58 -2.92 -8.05
CA GLY A 14 17.71 -4.30 -7.58
C GLY A 14 18.07 -4.46 -6.10
N SER A 15 18.44 -3.39 -5.38
CA SER A 15 18.81 -3.45 -3.95
C SER A 15 17.65 -3.73 -2.96
N GLY A 16 16.45 -4.02 -3.45
CA GLY A 16 15.31 -4.30 -2.56
C GLY A 16 14.70 -3.08 -1.87
N LYS A 17 14.87 -1.87 -2.42
CA LYS A 17 14.26 -0.61 -1.90
C LYS A 17 12.76 -0.74 -1.57
N SER A 18 12.03 -1.55 -2.33
CA SER A 18 10.59 -1.72 -2.14
C SER A 18 10.24 -2.33 -0.79
N LEU A 19 11.10 -3.19 -0.26
CA LEU A 19 10.93 -3.81 1.06
C LEU A 19 10.85 -2.77 2.17
N CYS A 20 11.49 -1.60 2.00
CA CYS A 20 11.46 -0.54 2.99
C CYS A 20 10.03 -0.06 3.26
N PHE A 21 9.15 -0.01 2.25
CA PHE A 21 7.74 0.39 2.44
C PHE A 21 6.76 -0.80 2.46
N GLN A 22 7.11 -1.93 1.83
CA GLN A 22 6.27 -3.13 1.83
C GLN A 22 6.23 -3.81 3.22
N LEU A 23 7.38 -3.97 3.89
CA LEU A 23 7.43 -4.63 5.19
C LEU A 23 6.64 -3.87 6.27
N PRO A 24 6.75 -2.53 6.40
CA PRO A 24 5.88 -1.79 7.30
C PRO A 24 4.38 -2.02 7.04
N ALA A 25 3.94 -2.11 5.78
CA ALA A 25 2.53 -2.37 5.46
C ALA A 25 2.05 -3.70 6.04
N LEU A 26 2.84 -4.76 5.85
CA LEU A 26 2.51 -6.11 6.32
C LEU A 26 2.55 -6.22 7.85
N LEU A 27 3.57 -5.62 8.46
CA LEU A 27 3.74 -5.65 9.92
C LEU A 27 2.62 -4.88 10.61
N SER A 28 2.16 -3.78 10.02
CA SER A 28 1.08 -2.98 10.59
C SER A 28 -0.26 -3.73 10.59
N VAL A 29 -0.51 -4.58 9.59
CA VAL A 29 -1.67 -5.50 9.58
C VAL A 29 -1.55 -6.54 10.68
N ALA A 30 -0.41 -7.23 10.76
CA ALA A 30 -0.17 -8.27 11.77
C ALA A 30 -0.24 -7.72 13.21
N GLU A 31 0.25 -6.50 13.44
CA GLU A 31 0.20 -5.84 14.74
C GLU A 31 -1.24 -5.42 15.13
N CYS A 32 -2.09 -5.05 14.17
CA CYS A 32 -3.52 -4.77 14.40
C CYS A 32 -4.31 -6.03 14.79
N ASP A 33 -3.93 -7.20 14.28
CA ASP A 33 -4.55 -8.48 14.67
C ASP A 33 -4.13 -8.93 16.07
N VAL A 34 -2.89 -8.63 16.49
CA VAL A 34 -2.34 -9.05 17.79
C VAL A 34 -2.68 -8.08 18.93
N ASN A 35 -2.71 -6.77 18.68
CA ASN A 35 -2.91 -5.73 19.71
C ASN A 35 -4.33 -5.17 19.77
N ARG A 36 -5.34 -5.94 19.33
CA ARG A 36 -6.76 -5.60 19.53
C ARG A 36 -7.16 -5.84 21.00
N THR A 37 -6.50 -5.14 21.92
CA THR A 37 -7.03 -4.84 23.25
C THR A 37 -8.35 -4.11 23.09
N ARG A 38 -9.35 -4.53 23.88
CA ARG A 38 -10.80 -4.33 23.72
C ARG A 38 -11.31 -2.86 23.63
N ASP A 39 -10.44 -1.86 23.63
CA ASP A 39 -10.80 -0.44 23.76
C ASP A 39 -10.57 0.38 22.46
N ARG A 40 -10.05 -0.22 21.38
CA ARG A 40 -9.80 0.43 20.07
C ARG A 40 -10.68 -0.13 18.95
N GLU A 41 -11.97 -0.32 19.20
CA GLU A 41 -12.91 -0.95 18.24
C GLU A 41 -13.10 -0.19 16.92
N ASN A 42 -12.65 1.06 16.81
CA ASN A 42 -13.00 1.93 15.67
C ASN A 42 -11.81 2.54 14.90
N ILE A 43 -10.59 2.03 15.08
CA ILE A 43 -9.44 2.49 14.27
C ILE A 43 -9.28 1.54 13.08
N PRO A 44 -9.46 2.01 11.83
CA PRO A 44 -9.27 1.18 10.65
C PRO A 44 -7.81 0.72 10.56
N ALA A 45 -7.60 -0.47 10.00
CA ALA A 45 -6.26 -1.00 9.78
C ALA A 45 -5.43 0.01 8.96
N PRO A 46 -4.16 0.23 9.33
CA PRO A 46 -3.30 1.17 8.62
C PRO A 46 -3.07 0.72 7.18
N VAL A 47 -3.11 1.67 6.26
CA VAL A 47 -2.86 1.48 4.83
C VAL A 47 -1.57 2.18 4.45
N VAL A 48 -0.72 1.49 3.69
CA VAL A 48 0.47 2.08 3.08
C VAL A 48 0.17 2.44 1.63
N ILE A 49 0.41 3.72 1.30
CA ILE A 49 0.23 4.24 -0.06
C ILE A 49 1.62 4.38 -0.70
N VAL A 50 1.78 3.78 -1.88
CA VAL A 50 2.99 3.85 -2.70
C VAL A 50 2.69 4.64 -3.97
N ILE A 51 3.20 5.86 -4.06
CA ILE A 51 3.01 6.69 -5.26
C ILE A 51 4.10 6.35 -6.28
N SER A 52 3.71 5.98 -7.50
CA SER A 52 4.64 5.66 -8.58
C SER A 52 4.09 6.10 -9.94
N PRO A 53 4.91 6.72 -10.81
CA PRO A 53 4.48 7.15 -12.14
C PRO A 53 4.38 5.98 -13.15
N LEU A 54 4.99 4.83 -12.86
CA LEU A 54 5.11 3.72 -13.82
C LEU A 54 4.06 2.63 -13.57
N ILE A 55 2.97 2.66 -14.34
CA ILE A 55 1.87 1.67 -14.23
C ILE A 55 2.35 0.23 -14.41
N ALA A 56 3.24 -0.01 -15.39
CA ALA A 56 3.78 -1.35 -15.63
C ALA A 56 4.49 -1.89 -14.38
N LEU A 57 5.37 -1.08 -13.77
CA LEU A 57 6.06 -1.43 -12.53
C LEU A 57 5.08 -1.70 -11.39
N MET A 58 4.03 -0.87 -11.23
CA MET A 58 3.03 -1.08 -10.19
C MET A 58 2.30 -2.41 -10.37
N ARG A 59 1.93 -2.77 -11.61
CA ARG A 59 1.28 -4.05 -11.91
C ARG A 59 2.17 -5.23 -11.56
N ASP A 60 3.44 -5.19 -11.94
CA ASP A 60 4.41 -6.24 -11.62
C ASP A 60 4.58 -6.42 -10.11
N GLN A 61 4.67 -5.31 -9.36
CA GLN A 61 4.78 -5.35 -7.90
C GLN A 61 3.51 -5.91 -7.23
N VAL A 62 2.32 -5.47 -7.66
CA VAL A 62 1.05 -5.97 -7.14
C VAL A 62 0.90 -7.46 -7.43
N ALA A 63 1.19 -7.91 -8.65
CA ALA A 63 1.13 -9.32 -9.02
C ALA A 63 2.09 -10.17 -8.16
N ALA A 64 3.33 -9.71 -7.95
CA ALA A 64 4.31 -10.40 -7.11
C ALA A 64 3.85 -10.51 -5.64
N LEU A 65 3.22 -9.46 -5.11
CA LEU A 65 2.68 -9.46 -3.74
C LEU A 65 1.46 -10.38 -3.61
N GLN A 66 0.53 -10.32 -4.55
CA GLN A 66 -0.65 -11.20 -4.56
C GLN A 66 -0.26 -12.68 -4.69
N ALA A 67 0.78 -12.99 -5.45
CA ALA A 67 1.30 -14.35 -5.59
C ALA A 67 1.80 -14.95 -4.25
N VAL A 68 2.21 -14.10 -3.29
CA VAL A 68 2.59 -14.52 -1.94
C VAL A 68 1.48 -14.28 -0.90
N GLY A 69 0.25 -14.07 -1.35
CA GLY A 69 -0.93 -13.92 -0.48
C GLY A 69 -1.11 -12.53 0.12
N VAL A 70 -0.34 -11.53 -0.30
CA VAL A 70 -0.49 -10.16 0.19
C VAL A 70 -1.63 -9.46 -0.55
N GLN A 71 -2.57 -8.91 0.21
CA GLN A 71 -3.61 -8.03 -0.32
C GLN A 71 -3.00 -6.69 -0.74
N ALA A 72 -2.73 -6.54 -2.03
CA ALA A 72 -2.27 -5.30 -2.63
C ALA A 72 -3.09 -4.98 -3.89
N CYS A 73 -3.21 -3.70 -4.21
CA CYS A 73 -3.85 -3.24 -5.43
C CYS A 73 -3.15 -2.03 -6.04
N PHE A 74 -3.48 -1.70 -7.29
CA PHE A 74 -3.06 -0.44 -7.90
C PHE A 74 -4.29 0.37 -8.34
N LEU A 75 -4.18 1.70 -8.19
CA LEU A 75 -5.16 2.69 -8.64
C LEU A 75 -4.49 3.64 -9.65
N GLY A 76 -5.06 3.74 -10.85
CA GLY A 76 -4.51 4.51 -11.96
C GLY A 76 -5.36 4.35 -13.22
N SER A 77 -5.02 5.08 -14.28
CA SER A 77 -5.76 5.05 -15.56
C SER A 77 -5.84 3.65 -16.21
N GLY A 78 -4.93 2.75 -15.86
CA GLY A 78 -4.93 1.37 -16.33
C GLY A 78 -5.78 0.40 -15.50
N GLN A 79 -6.46 0.83 -14.43
CA GLN A 79 -7.31 -0.02 -13.59
C GLN A 79 -8.72 -0.08 -14.18
N SER A 80 -9.11 -1.23 -14.72
CA SER A 80 -10.42 -1.42 -15.37
C SER A 80 -11.53 -1.81 -14.39
N ASP A 81 -11.19 -2.36 -13.22
CA ASP A 81 -12.17 -2.78 -12.23
C ASP A 81 -12.44 -1.65 -11.23
N PRO A 82 -13.62 -1.00 -11.28
CA PRO A 82 -13.96 0.10 -10.37
C PRO A 82 -14.17 -0.38 -8.92
N SER A 83 -14.39 -1.68 -8.70
CA SER A 83 -14.55 -2.24 -7.36
C SER A 83 -13.24 -2.15 -6.55
N VAL A 84 -12.09 -2.20 -7.23
CA VAL A 84 -10.76 -2.12 -6.60
C VAL A 84 -10.57 -0.79 -5.89
N GLU A 85 -10.92 0.32 -6.52
CA GLU A 85 -10.87 1.65 -5.91
C GLU A 85 -11.80 1.71 -4.69
N ARG A 86 -13.03 1.23 -4.84
CA ARG A 86 -14.00 1.21 -3.74
C ARG A 86 -13.53 0.36 -2.55
N MET A 87 -12.86 -0.76 -2.81
CA MET A 87 -12.31 -1.64 -1.78
C MET A 87 -11.11 -0.98 -1.09
N ALA A 88 -10.20 -0.39 -1.86
CA ALA A 88 -9.04 0.32 -1.34
C ALA A 88 -9.46 1.49 -0.43
N LEU A 89 -10.44 2.30 -0.84
CA LEU A 89 -10.98 3.42 -0.05
C LEU A 89 -11.65 2.97 1.25
N LYS A 90 -12.15 1.73 1.31
CA LYS A 90 -12.69 1.13 2.54
C LYS A 90 -11.62 0.46 3.42
N GLY A 91 -10.35 0.51 3.02
CA GLY A 91 -9.25 -0.08 3.78
C GLY A 91 -9.08 -1.59 3.61
N PHE A 92 -9.70 -2.21 2.59
CA PHE A 92 -9.55 -3.66 2.32
C PHE A 92 -8.24 -4.02 1.61
N SER A 93 -7.35 -3.05 1.40
CA SER A 93 -6.04 -3.27 0.80
C SER A 93 -4.98 -2.56 1.65
N PRO A 94 -4.19 -3.30 2.46
CA PRO A 94 -3.16 -2.70 3.30
C PRO A 94 -2.02 -2.05 2.52
N LEU A 95 -1.84 -2.41 1.24
CA LEU A 95 -0.86 -1.79 0.36
C LEU A 95 -1.50 -1.35 -0.96
N VAL A 96 -1.47 -0.05 -1.23
CA VAL A 96 -2.09 0.56 -2.41
C VAL A 96 -1.04 1.30 -3.23
N TYR A 97 -0.80 0.84 -4.45
CA TYR A 97 0.02 1.55 -5.42
C TYR A 97 -0.85 2.57 -6.17
N LEU A 98 -0.35 3.79 -6.36
CA LEU A 98 -1.17 4.89 -6.86
C LEU A 98 -0.41 5.73 -7.88
N CYS A 99 -1.05 6.05 -9.01
CA CYS A 99 -0.57 7.08 -9.92
C CYS A 99 -0.61 8.46 -9.22
N PRO A 100 0.38 9.36 -9.43
CA PRO A 100 0.36 10.71 -8.87
C PRO A 100 -0.93 11.48 -9.17
N GLU A 101 -1.44 11.38 -10.40
CA GLU A 101 -2.67 12.06 -10.84
C GLU A 101 -3.90 11.52 -10.10
N THR A 102 -3.93 10.21 -9.84
CA THR A 102 -4.99 9.57 -9.04
C THR A 102 -4.96 10.05 -7.59
N ALA A 103 -3.78 10.32 -7.02
CA ALA A 103 -3.66 10.80 -5.65
C ALA A 103 -4.29 12.19 -5.50
N ILE A 104 -4.06 13.04 -6.50
CA ILE A 104 -4.63 14.39 -6.55
C ILE A 104 -6.16 14.31 -6.74
N ARG A 105 -6.64 13.46 -7.65
CA ARG A 105 -8.08 13.26 -7.90
C ARG A 105 -8.83 12.81 -6.64
N LEU A 106 -8.26 11.89 -5.86
CA LEU A 106 -8.91 11.35 -4.65
C LEU A 106 -8.85 12.29 -3.45
N LYS A 107 -7.97 13.32 -3.48
CA LYS A 107 -7.88 14.33 -2.43
C LYS A 107 -9.01 15.37 -2.50
N THR A 108 -9.63 15.51 -3.67
CA THR A 108 -10.67 16.52 -3.98
C THR A 108 -12.04 15.88 -3.85
#